data_AF-A0AAU3PTH9-F1
#
_entry.id   AF-A0AAU3PTH9-F1
#
_cell.length_a   1.000
_cell.length_b   1.000
_cell.length_c   1.000
_cell.angle_alpha   90.00
_cell.angle_beta   90.00
_cell.angle_gamma   90.00
#
_symmetry.space_group_name_H-M   'P 1'
#
loop_
_entity.id
_entity.type
_entity.pdbx_description
1 polymer ?
#
loop_
_entity_poly.entity_id
_entity_poly.type
_entity_poly.pdbx_seq_one_letter_code
_entity_poly.pdbx_strand_id
1 'polypeptide(L)' 'MFDHAGFDHLTLGSWVIIGEHCSVRRAPLRREDYLTYIFESGGVEFELAMAPSILRAMVELGAQPPPGPDRSDS' A
#
# COMPACT_ATOMS: atom_id res chain seq x y z
N MET A 1 12.94 -1.24 -16.14
CA MET A 1 13.92 -1.38 -15.05
C MET A 1 13.42 -0.47 -13.95
N PHE A 2 12.73 -1.03 -12.95
CA PHE A 2 12.29 -0.25 -11.79
C PHE A 2 13.53 0.07 -10.96
N ASP A 3 13.77 1.36 -10.74
CA ASP A 3 14.93 1.87 -10.02
C ASP A 3 14.91 1.29 -8.60
N HIS A 4 16.02 0.68 -8.16
CA HIS A 4 16.17 0.03 -6.86
C HIS A 4 16.47 1.05 -5.75
N ALA A 5 15.86 2.24 -5.83
CA ALA A 5 15.88 3.17 -4.72
C ALA A 5 15.07 2.55 -3.57
N GLY A 6 15.78 2.00 -2.59
CA GLY A 6 15.17 1.39 -1.41
C GLY A 6 14.11 2.31 -0.79
N PHE A 7 13.08 1.72 -0.20
CA PHE A 7 11.96 2.39 0.47
C PHE A 7 12.40 3.28 1.64
N ASP A 8 13.70 3.32 1.94
CA ASP A 8 14.36 4.21 2.91
C ASP A 8 14.13 5.72 2.63
N HIS A 9 13.60 6.10 1.47
CA HIS A 9 13.36 7.50 1.08
C HIS A 9 11.91 7.82 0.72
N LEU A 10 10.92 7.13 1.31
CA LEU A 10 9.52 7.53 1.14
C LEU A 10 9.28 8.89 1.80
N THR A 11 9.20 9.92 0.96
CA THR A 11 8.90 11.30 1.38
C THR A 11 7.42 11.59 1.18
N LEU A 12 6.90 12.62 1.87
CA LEU A 12 5.56 13.15 1.63
C LEU A 12 5.38 13.46 0.13
N GLY A 13 4.36 12.85 -0.49
CA GLY A 13 4.09 12.96 -1.93
C GLY A 13 4.71 11.86 -2.79
N SER A 14 5.49 10.94 -2.23
CA SER A 14 5.97 9.74 -2.93
C SER A 14 4.85 8.72 -3.10
N TRP A 15 4.86 8.01 -4.23
CA TRP A 15 3.93 6.91 -4.51
C TRP A 15 4.64 5.56 -4.38
N VAL A 16 3.99 4.61 -3.71
CA VAL A 16 4.43 3.20 -3.69
C VAL A 16 3.46 2.40 -4.52
N ILE A 17 4.00 1.63 -5.47
CA ILE A 17 3.23 0.68 -6.29
C ILE A 17 3.59 -0.73 -5.82
N ILE A 18 2.59 -1.46 -5.33
CA ILE A 18 2.73 -2.82 -4.83
C ILE A 18 2.13 -3.75 -5.89
N GLY A 19 2.98 -4.56 -6.52
CA GLY A 19 2.57 -5.58 -7.50
C GLY A 19 2.35 -6.95 -6.87
N GLU A 20 1.85 -7.90 -7.66
CA GLU A 20 1.55 -9.28 -7.22
C GLU A 20 2.76 -10.06 -6.69
N HIS A 21 3.98 -9.62 -7.03
CA HIS A 21 5.23 -10.22 -6.55
C HIS A 21 5.73 -9.64 -5.22
N CYS A 22 4.99 -8.72 -4.59
CA CYS A 22 5.34 -8.21 -3.28
C CYS A 22 4.87 -9.17 -2.20
N SER A 23 5.80 -9.61 -1.34
CA SER A 23 5.47 -10.44 -0.20
C SER A 23 4.97 -9.56 0.96
N VAL A 24 3.96 -10.02 1.69
CA VAL A 24 3.33 -9.26 2.78
C VAL A 24 3.25 -10.12 4.04
N ARG A 25 3.69 -9.56 5.17
CA ARG A 25 3.61 -10.21 6.49
C ARG A 25 3.11 -9.24 7.56
N ARG A 26 2.54 -9.75 8.64
CA ARG A 26 2.23 -8.91 9.81
C ARG A 26 3.50 -8.59 10.59
N ALA A 27 3.62 -7.35 11.05
CA ALA A 27 4.70 -6.99 11.94
C ALA A 27 4.52 -7.69 13.30
N PRO A 28 5.64 -8.10 13.94
CA PRO A 28 5.60 -8.80 15.22
C PRO A 28 5.17 -7.89 16.38
N LEU A 29 5.43 -6.57 16.28
CA LEU A 29 5.07 -5.61 17.31
C LEU A 29 3.61 -5.16 17.14
N ARG A 30 2.80 -5.36 18.18
CA ARG A 30 1.42 -4.86 18.20
C ARG A 30 1.40 -3.41 18.66
N ARG A 31 0.84 -2.54 17.83
CA ARG A 31 0.31 -1.23 18.26
C ARG A 31 -1.19 -1.44 18.45
N GLU A 32 -1.71 -1.19 19.65
CA GLU A 32 -3.04 -1.68 20.05
C GLU A 32 -4.17 -1.27 19.09
N ASP A 33 -4.08 -0.07 18.52
CA ASP A 33 -5.09 0.48 17.61
C ASP A 33 -4.77 0.32 16.12
N TYR A 34 -3.60 -0.23 15.78
CA TYR A 34 -3.10 -0.29 14.41
C TYR A 34 -2.71 -1.71 14.00
N LEU A 35 -3.11 -2.09 12.78
CA LEU A 35 -2.58 -3.25 12.09
C LEU A 35 -1.32 -2.83 11.34
N THR A 36 -0.19 -3.41 11.73
CA THR A 36 1.09 -3.15 11.07
C THR A 36 1.45 -4.30 10.15
N TYR A 37 1.78 -3.97 8.90
CA TYR A 37 2.21 -4.88 7.85
C TYR A 37 3.61 -4.50 7.38
N ILE A 38 4.40 -5.51 7.02
CA ILE A 38 5.69 -5.34 6.36
C ILE A 38 5.54 -5.91 4.96
N PHE A 39 5.91 -5.09 3.99
CA PHE A 39 5.90 -5.41 2.57
C PHE A 39 7.34 -5.55 2.13
N GLU A 40 7.65 -6.61 1.38
CA GLU A 40 8.97 -6.84 0.83
C GLU A 40 8.88 -6.98 -0.69
N SER A 41 9.76 -6.28 -1.39
CA SER A 41 9.91 -6.39 -2.84
C SER A 41 11.37 -6.18 -3.23
N GLY A 42 11.96 -7.17 -3.90
CA GLY A 42 13.32 -7.06 -4.42
C GLY A 42 14.39 -6.89 -3.35
N GLY A 43 14.16 -7.41 -2.14
CA GLY A 43 15.06 -7.26 -1.00
C GLY A 43 14.91 -5.95 -0.23
N VAL A 44 13.91 -5.14 -0.56
CA VAL A 44 13.59 -3.89 0.13
C VAL A 44 12.31 -4.07 0.93
N GLU A 45 12.37 -3.77 2.23
CA GLU A 45 11.21 -3.82 3.12
C GLU A 45 10.65 -2.42 3.43
N PHE A 46 9.34 -2.30 3.56
CA PHE A 46 8.71 -1.13 4.17
C PHE A 46 7.60 -1.53 5.16
N GLU A 47 7.47 -0.76 6.24
CA GLU A 47 6.46 -0.95 7.27
C GLU A 47 5.30 0.03 7.07
N LEU A 48 4.07 -0.48 7.10
CA LEU A 48 2.85 0.32 7.04
C LEU A 48 1.93 -0.04 8.21
N ALA A 49 1.63 0.96 9.03
CA ALA A 49 0.66 0.86 10.12
C ALA A 49 -0.65 1.52 9.73
N MET A 50 -1.76 0.79 9.83
CA MET A 50 -3.09 1.28 9.44
C MET A 50 -4.12 0.94 10.49
N ALA A 51 -5.06 1.85 10.73
CA ALA A 51 -6.23 1.53 11.54
C ALA A 51 -7.09 0.47 10.81
N PRO A 52 -7.71 -0.48 11.52
CA PRO A 52 -8.56 -1.52 10.91
C PRO A 52 -9.68 -0.96 10.01
N SER A 53 -10.25 0.20 10.37
CA SER A 53 -11.30 0.86 9.59
C SER A 53 -10.81 1.32 8.22
N ILE A 54 -9.56 1.78 8.11
CA ILE A 54 -8.95 2.21 6.84
C ILE A 54 -8.68 1.01 5.94
N LEU A 55 -8.14 -0.08 6.48
CA LEU A 55 -7.95 -1.31 5.72
C LEU A 55 -9.27 -1.82 5.14
N ARG A 56 -10.36 -1.78 5.93
CA ARG A 56 -11.70 -2.15 5.46
C ARG A 56 -12.15 -1.26 4.29
N ALA A 57 -12.02 0.05 4.43
CA ALA A 57 -12.39 0.99 3.36
C ALA A 57 -11.58 0.75 2.07
N MET A 58 -10.28 0.42 2.17
CA MET A 58 -9.46 0.09 1.01
C MET A 58 -9.94 -1.19 0.29
N VAL A 59 -10.32 -2.23 1.06
CA VAL A 59 -10.87 -3.47 0.50
C VAL A 59 -12.20 -3.20 -0.21
N GLU A 60 -13.07 -2.39 0.39
CA GLU A 60 -14.35 -1.99 -0.20
C GLU A 60 -14.13 -1.22 -1.51
N LEU A 61 -13.20 -0.26 -1.54
CA LEU A 61 -12.83 0.49 -2.74
C LEU A 61 -12.25 -0.43 -3.84
N GLY A 62 -11.38 -1.37 -3.49
CA GLY A 62 -10.78 -2.31 -4.46
C GLY A 62 -11.76 -3.30 -5.06
N ALA A 63 -12.90 -3.55 -4.41
CA ALA A 63 -13.97 -4.38 -4.94
C ALA A 63 -14.90 -3.61 -5.90
N GLN A 64 -14.81 -2.27 -5.96
CA GLN A 64 -15.58 -1.47 -6.89
C GLN A 64 -14.97 -1.53 -8.30
N PRO A 65 -15.79 -1.42 -9.36
CA PRO A 65 -15.28 -1.25 -10.72
C PRO A 65 -14.37 -0.01 -10.79
N PRO A 66 -13.32 -0.02 -11.63
CA PRO A 66 -12.53 1.18 -11.84
C PRO A 66 -13.46 2.31 -12.31
N PRO A 67 -13.22 3.57 -11.89
CA PRO A 67 -13.98 4.70 -12.39
C PRO A 67 -13.95 4.67 -13.92
N GLY A 68 -15.14 4.72 -14.54
CA GLY A 68 -15.27 4.73 -15.99
C GLY A 68 -14.51 5.92 -16.60
N PRO A 69 -14.17 5.87 -17.90
CA PRO A 69 -13.52 7.01 -18.55
C PRO A 69 -14.38 8.24 -18.30
N ASP A 70 -13.74 9.26 -17.72
CA ASP A 70 -14.38 10.51 -17.34
C ASP A 70 -15.03 11.09 -18.59
N ARG A 71 -16.37 10.94 -18.70
CA ARG A 71 -17.12 11.54 -19.79
C ARG A 71 -17.15 13.02 -19.45
N SER A 72 -16.09 13.71 -19.84
CA SER A 72 -16.08 15.16 -19.98
C SER A 72 -17.16 15.51 -21.01
N ASP A 73 -18.41 15.58 -20.54
CA ASP A 73 -19.52 16.10 -21.32
C ASP A 73 -19.22 17.57 -21.61
N SER A 74 -18.92 17.82 -22.88
CA SER A 74 -18.93 19.14 -23.51
C SER A 74 -20.34 19.59 -23.82
#